data_AF-A0A3D1M7P3-F1
#
_entry.id   AF-A0A3D1M7P3-F1
#
_cell.length_a   1.000
_cell.length_b   1.000
_cell.length_c   1.000
_cell.angle_alpha   90.00
_cell.angle_beta   90.00
_cell.angle_gamma   90.00
#
_symmetry.space_group_name_H-M   'P 1'
#
loop_
_entity.id
_entity.type
_entity.pdbx_description
1 polymer ?
#
loop_
_entity_poly.entity_id
_entity_poly.type
_entity_poly.pdbx_seq_one_letter_code
_entity_poly.pdbx_strand_id
1 'polypeptide(L)'
;MKQKKRHSLKRGSVLVVFCIMCLLASALAGCGGKNMKESKYLGKWNAVSAEMSGMEFSVSDFMDEFSITLKEDGSCEAHIDDEVESGTWEETENGVKIKDSTDTLEMNEKDGHLYIEYEGVSFRFEKEGSESAVSSGSASADTESVKAEVSASSSGAEQEYGTDEAASAESRDTSGTHMEMTLWDIYYPEGWTENEDDKGDSETSSYGRLEYKQGDEVLLSVGITATVEDCGGYRDFLHASGIDAHALVVDKSVEQENIGGVPCVVSETTSWGEPVLTYMGRDVGSGTTVKVSITGEYSDPEVDKLIKNLAFHLEDTGNEDYPWPWEGEAFSTDSEHSKMIADTTITAVWVPFEEPLLAYDIFSGRIVSVGESLYVLLDNV
;
A
#
# COMPACT_ATOMS: atom_id res chain seq x y z
N MET A 1 -6.70 24.60 38.91
CA MET A 1 -5.58 23.96 38.18
C MET A 1 -5.94 22.49 37.96
N LYS A 2 -6.38 22.13 36.75
CA LYS A 2 -6.61 20.73 36.34
C LYS A 2 -5.73 20.50 35.11
N GLN A 3 -4.70 19.67 35.25
CA GLN A 3 -3.89 19.21 34.13
C GLN A 3 -4.72 18.20 33.32
N LYS A 4 -4.96 18.50 32.04
CA LYS A 4 -5.42 17.52 31.05
C LYS A 4 -4.25 16.60 30.73
N LYS A 5 -4.40 15.30 30.97
CA LYS A 5 -3.54 14.26 30.39
C LYS A 5 -3.79 14.24 28.88
N ARG A 6 -2.77 14.59 28.09
CA ARG A 6 -2.70 14.27 26.66
C ARG A 6 -2.30 12.79 26.56
N HIS A 7 -3.17 11.97 25.99
CA HIS A 7 -2.76 10.66 25.48
C HIS A 7 -2.00 10.91 24.17
N SER A 8 -0.71 10.55 24.13
CA SER A 8 0.07 10.50 22.90
C SER A 8 -0.18 9.13 22.26
N LEU A 9 -1.07 9.08 21.27
CA LEU A 9 -0.96 8.04 20.24
C LEU A 9 0.34 8.34 19.49
N LYS A 10 1.25 7.37 19.44
CA LYS A 10 2.52 7.50 18.70
C LYS A 10 2.19 7.54 17.21
N ARG A 11 2.34 8.71 16.61
CA ARG A 11 2.13 9.05 15.19
C ARG A 11 3.17 8.40 14.22
N GLY A 12 3.85 7.33 14.63
CA GLY A 12 5.08 6.88 13.98
C GLY A 12 4.98 5.65 13.09
N SER A 13 3.80 5.06 12.89
CA SER A 13 3.70 3.71 12.27
C SER A 13 3.05 3.67 10.90
N VAL A 14 2.56 4.80 10.37
CA VAL A 14 1.95 4.86 9.02
C VAL A 14 2.89 5.52 7.99
N LEU A 15 3.92 6.25 8.45
CA LEU A 15 4.82 7.04 7.59
C LEU A 15 6.19 6.42 7.32
N VAL A 16 6.58 5.36 8.03
CA VAL A 16 7.88 4.69 7.81
C VAL A 16 7.95 3.99 6.43
N VAL A 17 6.80 3.75 5.80
CA VAL A 17 6.70 3.24 4.42
C VAL A 17 6.91 4.35 3.37
N PHE A 18 6.84 5.62 3.76
CA PHE A 18 6.88 6.77 2.84
C PHE A 18 8.28 7.37 2.62
N CYS A 19 9.30 6.96 3.39
CA CYS A 19 10.63 7.63 3.40
C CYS A 19 11.85 6.70 3.29
N ILE A 20 11.72 5.37 3.29
CA ILE A 20 12.88 4.47 3.24
C ILE A 20 13.09 3.93 1.81
N MET A 21 13.52 4.78 0.88
CA MET A 21 14.14 4.29 -0.36
C MET A 21 15.24 5.16 -0.97
N CYS A 22 15.87 6.06 -0.21
CA CYS A 22 16.94 6.91 -0.75
C CYS A 22 18.09 7.21 0.23
N LEU A 23 18.77 6.16 0.73
CA LEU A 23 20.05 6.35 1.45
C LEU A 23 21.14 5.38 0.98
N LEU A 24 21.70 5.65 -0.20
CA LEU A 24 23.12 5.39 -0.44
C LEU A 24 23.74 6.53 -1.25
N ALA A 25 24.37 7.45 -0.54
CA ALA A 25 25.21 8.48 -1.12
C ALA A 25 26.42 7.84 -1.82
N SER A 26 26.45 7.92 -3.15
CA SER A 26 27.73 7.94 -3.87
C SER A 26 27.70 9.00 -4.97
N ALA A 27 28.49 10.05 -4.72
CA ALA A 27 28.77 11.09 -5.68
C ALA A 27 29.53 10.50 -6.88
N LEU A 28 28.87 10.42 -8.04
CA LEU A 28 29.54 10.49 -9.34
C LEU A 28 28.74 11.38 -10.28
N ALA A 29 29.41 12.47 -10.66
CA ALA A 29 28.93 13.52 -11.53
C ALA A 29 28.56 13.03 -12.94
N GLY A 30 27.45 13.55 -13.47
CA GLY A 30 27.10 13.50 -14.88
C GLY A 30 26.46 14.82 -15.31
N CYS A 31 27.31 15.75 -15.75
CA CYS A 31 26.97 17.11 -16.17
C CYS A 31 25.89 17.17 -17.27
N GLY A 32 24.85 17.98 -17.04
CA GLY A 32 23.86 18.30 -18.07
C GLY A 32 22.82 19.38 -17.73
N GLY A 33 22.84 19.97 -16.51
CA GLY A 33 21.86 20.97 -16.11
C GLY A 33 21.89 22.20 -17.02
N LYS A 34 20.83 22.39 -17.80
CA LYS A 34 20.57 23.66 -18.48
C LYS A 34 20.45 24.74 -17.40
N ASN A 35 20.95 25.94 -17.67
CA ASN A 35 20.80 27.05 -16.75
C ASN A 35 19.31 27.44 -16.64
N MET A 36 18.70 27.28 -15.46
CA MET A 36 17.26 27.42 -15.24
C MET A 36 16.86 28.81 -14.71
N LYS A 37 17.72 29.82 -14.85
CA LYS A 37 17.50 31.18 -14.30
C LYS A 37 16.19 31.85 -14.71
N GLU A 38 15.65 31.48 -15.87
CA GLU A 38 14.41 32.06 -16.41
C GLU A 38 13.18 31.19 -16.12
N SER A 39 13.35 30.06 -15.42
CA SER A 39 12.24 29.16 -15.11
C SER A 39 11.25 29.80 -14.13
N LYS A 40 9.96 29.69 -14.46
CA LYS A 40 8.88 30.12 -13.55
C LYS A 40 8.80 29.27 -12.27
N TYR A 41 9.36 28.06 -12.31
CA TYR A 41 9.33 27.08 -11.21
C TYR A 41 10.43 27.28 -10.19
N LEU A 42 11.43 28.13 -10.46
CA LEU A 42 12.53 28.41 -9.53
C LEU A 42 12.03 28.86 -8.15
N GLY A 43 12.56 28.25 -7.08
CA GLY A 43 12.25 28.63 -5.69
C GLY A 43 11.75 27.46 -4.82
N LYS A 44 11.36 27.77 -3.58
CA LYS A 44 10.80 26.82 -2.62
C LYS A 44 9.29 26.65 -2.85
N TRP A 45 8.86 25.41 -2.87
CA TRP A 45 7.46 24.97 -2.98
C TRP A 45 7.13 24.16 -1.74
N ASN A 46 6.11 24.56 -1.01
CA ASN A 46 5.67 23.85 0.20
C ASN A 46 4.42 23.05 -0.14
N ALA A 47 4.37 21.77 0.26
CA ALA A 47 3.16 20.99 0.20
C ALA A 47 2.15 21.59 1.20
N VAL A 48 0.97 21.95 0.73
CA VAL A 48 -0.05 22.64 1.54
C VAL A 48 -1.29 21.78 1.76
N SER A 49 -1.61 20.93 0.79
CA SER A 49 -2.70 19.98 0.88
C SER A 49 -2.33 18.64 0.25
N ALA A 50 -2.91 17.58 0.80
CA ALA A 50 -2.93 16.26 0.19
C ALA A 50 -4.39 15.93 -0.15
N GLU A 51 -4.65 15.61 -1.40
CA GLU A 51 -5.94 15.10 -1.85
C GLU A 51 -5.86 13.58 -1.92
N MET A 52 -6.78 12.93 -1.22
CA MET A 52 -6.98 11.49 -1.30
C MET A 52 -8.47 11.29 -1.46
N SER A 53 -8.89 10.58 -2.50
CA SER A 53 -10.32 10.20 -2.65
C SER A 53 -11.26 11.41 -2.81
N GLY A 54 -10.78 12.52 -3.39
CA GLY A 54 -11.53 13.77 -3.50
C GLY A 54 -11.73 14.52 -2.17
N MET A 55 -11.12 14.04 -1.09
CA MET A 55 -11.05 14.74 0.20
C MET A 55 -9.71 15.45 0.32
N GLU A 56 -9.76 16.74 0.66
CA GLU A 56 -8.56 17.56 0.86
C GLU A 56 -8.18 17.56 2.35
N PHE A 57 -6.93 17.17 2.64
CA PHE A 57 -6.33 17.16 3.96
C PHE A 57 -5.20 18.17 4.06
N SER A 58 -4.91 18.66 5.27
CA SER A 58 -3.70 19.45 5.47
C SER A 58 -2.50 18.53 5.54
N VAL A 59 -1.41 18.90 4.86
CA VAL A 59 -0.15 18.14 4.95
C VAL A 59 0.35 18.04 6.40
N SER A 60 0.11 19.08 7.21
CA SER A 60 0.46 19.12 8.64
C SER A 60 -0.26 18.09 9.52
N ASP A 61 -1.28 17.41 8.99
CA ASP A 61 -1.94 16.31 9.69
C ASP A 61 -1.10 15.01 9.62
N PHE A 62 -0.23 14.89 8.62
CA PHE A 62 0.62 13.72 8.35
C PHE A 62 2.09 13.97 8.72
N MET A 63 2.64 15.09 8.26
CA MET A 63 4.06 15.43 8.39
C MET A 63 4.24 16.91 8.76
N ASP A 64 5.26 17.21 9.56
CA ASP A 64 5.55 18.56 10.03
C ASP A 64 6.10 19.45 8.89
N GLU A 65 6.91 18.90 7.99
CA GLU A 65 7.42 19.62 6.80
C GLU A 65 7.41 18.72 5.56
N PHE A 66 6.92 19.27 4.44
CA PHE A 66 7.20 18.74 3.11
C PHE A 66 7.38 19.88 2.13
N SER A 67 8.60 20.02 1.61
CA SER A 67 8.92 21.08 0.65
C SER A 67 9.98 20.66 -0.35
N ILE A 68 9.96 21.32 -1.52
CA ILE A 68 10.93 21.10 -2.59
C ILE A 68 11.48 22.46 -3.02
N THR A 69 12.80 22.59 -3.08
CA THR A 69 13.50 23.78 -3.52
C THR A 69 14.18 23.54 -4.86
N LEU A 70 13.73 24.24 -5.90
CA LEU A 70 14.28 24.15 -7.27
C LEU A 70 15.31 25.27 -7.50
N LYS A 71 16.57 24.90 -7.78
CA LYS A 71 17.72 25.82 -7.89
C LYS A 71 18.08 26.12 -9.35
N GLU A 72 18.75 27.26 -9.56
CA GLU A 72 19.06 27.81 -10.89
C GLU A 72 20.02 26.94 -11.71
N ASP A 73 20.82 26.12 -11.04
CA ASP A 73 21.80 25.21 -11.64
C ASP A 73 21.21 23.87 -12.09
N GLY A 74 19.89 23.70 -11.95
CA GLY A 74 19.19 22.46 -12.26
C GLY A 74 19.30 21.41 -11.14
N SER A 75 19.77 21.77 -9.95
CA SER A 75 19.68 20.92 -8.75
C SER A 75 18.42 21.24 -7.94
N CYS A 76 17.95 20.27 -7.17
CA CYS A 76 16.84 20.44 -6.25
C CYS A 76 17.12 19.79 -4.89
N GLU A 77 16.45 20.27 -3.86
CA GLU A 77 16.45 19.68 -2.51
C GLU A 77 15.02 19.48 -2.04
N ALA A 78 14.69 18.27 -1.62
CA ALA A 78 13.42 17.94 -0.96
C ALA A 78 13.67 17.82 0.54
N HIS A 79 12.74 18.35 1.34
CA HIS A 79 12.73 18.26 2.79
C HIS A 79 11.44 17.57 3.19
N ILE A 80 11.55 16.45 3.91
CA ILE A 80 10.42 15.72 4.48
C ILE A 80 10.74 15.51 5.97
N ASP A 81 10.05 16.24 6.84
CA ASP A 81 10.36 16.34 8.27
C ASP A 81 11.85 16.63 8.53
N ASP A 82 12.55 15.71 9.18
CA ASP A 82 13.99 15.84 9.51
C ASP A 82 14.91 15.34 8.38
N GLU A 83 14.36 14.81 7.29
CA GLU A 83 15.10 14.24 6.16
C GLU A 83 15.28 15.25 5.03
N VAL A 84 16.45 15.19 4.40
CA VAL A 84 16.82 16.05 3.27
C VAL A 84 17.38 15.20 2.15
N GLU A 85 16.74 15.27 0.99
CA GLU A 85 17.14 14.58 -0.22
C GLU A 85 17.55 15.58 -1.30
N SER A 86 18.51 15.18 -2.14
CA SER A 86 19.02 16.02 -3.22
C SER A 86 18.85 15.33 -4.57
N GLY A 87 18.45 16.11 -5.58
CA GLY A 87 18.26 15.61 -6.94
C GLY A 87 18.61 16.66 -7.99
N THR A 88 18.25 16.34 -9.23
CA THR A 88 18.29 17.25 -10.38
C THR A 88 16.88 17.47 -10.90
N TRP A 89 16.65 18.60 -11.56
CA TRP A 89 15.36 18.90 -12.15
C TRP A 89 15.47 19.55 -13.52
N GLU A 90 14.42 19.38 -14.32
CA GLU A 90 14.23 20.05 -15.60
C GLU A 90 12.76 20.44 -15.83
N GLU A 91 12.53 21.46 -16.65
CA GLU A 91 11.18 21.80 -17.09
C GLU A 91 10.66 20.77 -18.09
N THR A 92 9.39 20.41 -17.94
CA THR A 92 8.63 19.64 -18.92
C THR A 92 7.58 20.53 -19.60
N GLU A 93 6.87 19.99 -20.59
CA GLU A 93 5.76 20.69 -21.24
C GLU A 93 4.66 21.08 -20.23
N ASN A 94 4.44 20.24 -19.21
CA ASN A 94 3.33 20.37 -18.27
C ASN A 94 3.77 20.67 -16.83
N GLY A 95 5.05 20.97 -16.56
CA GLY A 95 5.53 21.13 -15.19
C GLY A 95 7.04 20.97 -15.05
N VAL A 96 7.43 20.16 -14.06
CA VAL A 96 8.82 19.88 -13.70
C VAL A 96 9.03 18.37 -13.57
N LYS A 97 10.19 17.90 -14.00
CA LYS A 97 10.67 16.54 -13.77
C LYS A 97 11.82 16.60 -12.79
N ILE A 98 11.73 15.86 -11.70
CA ILE A 98 12.78 15.68 -10.72
C ILE A 98 13.37 14.28 -10.90
N LYS A 99 14.69 14.17 -10.77
CA LYS A 99 15.40 12.91 -10.86
C LYS A 99 16.49 12.85 -9.79
N ASP A 100 16.49 11.78 -9.02
CA ASP A 100 17.58 11.41 -8.13
C ASP A 100 18.36 10.20 -8.67
N SER A 101 19.13 9.52 -7.81
CA SER A 101 19.92 8.34 -8.19
C SER A 101 19.09 7.07 -8.41
N THR A 102 17.85 7.04 -7.95
CA THR A 102 16.97 5.87 -7.89
C THR A 102 15.74 6.00 -8.76
N ASP A 103 15.11 7.18 -8.81
CA ASP A 103 13.80 7.36 -9.42
C ASP A 103 13.66 8.70 -10.16
N THR A 104 12.56 8.85 -10.89
CA THR A 104 12.16 10.04 -11.63
C THR A 104 10.71 10.40 -11.29
N LEU A 105 10.52 11.56 -10.69
CA LEU A 105 9.24 12.10 -10.28
C LEU A 105 8.77 13.20 -11.24
N GLU A 106 7.51 13.19 -11.65
CA GLU A 106 6.91 14.27 -12.45
C GLU A 106 5.95 15.12 -11.60
N MET A 107 6.22 16.42 -11.52
CA MET A 107 5.36 17.42 -10.92
C MET A 107 4.60 18.17 -12.00
N ASN A 108 3.28 18.04 -12.06
CA ASN A 108 2.45 18.72 -13.06
C ASN A 108 1.98 20.08 -12.55
N GLU A 109 2.04 21.10 -13.39
CA GLU A 109 1.53 22.43 -13.09
C GLU A 109 0.06 22.56 -13.49
N LYS A 110 -0.74 23.06 -12.55
CA LYS A 110 -2.12 23.45 -12.80
C LYS A 110 -2.48 24.63 -11.92
N ASP A 111 -3.04 25.67 -12.53
CA ASP A 111 -3.51 26.88 -11.87
C ASP A 111 -2.45 27.58 -10.99
N GLY A 112 -1.17 27.51 -11.38
CA GLY A 112 -0.04 28.11 -10.65
C GLY A 112 0.48 27.28 -9.48
N HIS A 113 -0.06 26.08 -9.28
CA HIS A 113 0.37 25.10 -8.28
C HIS A 113 1.07 23.92 -8.94
N LEU A 114 1.97 23.27 -8.20
CA LEU A 114 2.57 22.00 -8.62
C LEU A 114 1.87 20.84 -7.92
N TYR A 115 1.68 19.74 -8.65
CA TYR A 115 1.03 18.54 -8.15
C TYR A 115 1.93 17.33 -8.34
N ILE A 116 2.05 16.52 -7.29
CA ILE A 116 2.67 15.20 -7.34
C ILE A 116 1.58 14.18 -7.08
N GLU A 117 1.49 13.17 -7.94
CA GLU A 117 0.67 11.98 -7.71
C GLU A 117 1.60 10.84 -7.31
N TYR A 118 1.40 10.28 -6.11
CA TYR A 118 2.17 9.14 -5.63
C TYR A 118 1.25 8.20 -4.87
N GLU A 119 1.19 6.94 -5.32
CA GLU A 119 0.38 5.88 -4.69
C GLU A 119 -1.08 6.29 -4.40
N GLY A 120 -1.70 7.05 -5.31
CA GLY A 120 -3.10 7.51 -5.19
C GLY A 120 -3.31 8.72 -4.28
N VAL A 121 -2.24 9.36 -3.83
CA VAL A 121 -2.26 10.62 -3.09
C VAL A 121 -1.76 11.75 -3.99
N SER A 122 -2.56 12.82 -4.12
CA SER A 122 -2.20 14.02 -4.87
C SER A 122 -1.77 15.14 -3.93
N PHE A 123 -0.48 15.47 -3.91
CA PHE A 123 0.02 16.60 -3.11
C PHE A 123 -0.02 17.89 -3.93
N ARG A 124 -0.68 18.93 -3.40
CA ARG A 124 -0.62 20.29 -3.96
C ARG A 124 0.46 21.10 -3.27
N PHE A 125 1.31 21.72 -4.08
CA PHE A 125 2.37 22.59 -3.63
C PHE A 125 2.09 24.05 -3.96
N GLU A 126 2.41 24.92 -3.01
CA GLU A 126 2.36 26.38 -3.16
C GLU A 126 3.75 26.96 -3.09
N LYS A 127 4.02 27.91 -4.00
CA LYS A 127 5.28 28.62 -4.03
C LYS A 127 5.40 29.53 -2.81
N GLU A 128 6.53 29.44 -2.11
CA GLU A 128 6.81 30.27 -0.96
C GLU A 128 6.73 31.76 -1.34
N GLY A 129 5.91 32.52 -0.60
CA GLY A 129 5.68 33.94 -0.86
C GLY A 129 4.56 34.28 -1.85
N SER A 130 3.73 33.31 -2.25
CA SER A 130 2.46 33.58 -2.94
C SER A 130 1.33 33.89 -1.94
N GLU A 131 0.57 34.99 -2.12
CA GLU A 131 -0.56 35.35 -1.25
C GLU A 131 -1.81 34.53 -1.61
N SER A 132 -2.27 33.66 -0.70
CA SER A 132 -3.50 32.88 -0.86
C SER A 132 -4.75 33.78 -0.77
N ALA A 133 -5.59 33.78 -1.80
CA ALA A 133 -6.92 34.41 -1.75
C ALA A 133 -7.91 33.48 -1.01
N VAL A 134 -8.23 33.84 0.23
CA VAL A 134 -9.19 33.14 1.09
C VAL A 134 -10.63 33.35 0.57
N SER A 135 -11.39 32.27 0.40
CA SER A 135 -12.85 32.29 0.50
C SER A 135 -13.28 31.45 1.70
N SER A 136 -13.64 32.14 2.77
CA SER A 136 -14.20 31.56 3.99
C SER A 136 -15.72 31.61 3.91
N GLY A 137 -16.37 30.48 4.18
CA GLY A 137 -17.82 30.35 4.26
C GLY A 137 -18.21 29.35 5.33
N SER A 138 -18.04 29.73 6.61
CA SER A 138 -18.62 29.01 7.74
C SER A 138 -20.11 29.33 7.83
N ALA A 139 -20.95 28.30 7.90
CA ALA A 139 -22.29 28.39 8.47
C ALA A 139 -22.53 27.20 9.40
N SER A 140 -22.49 27.51 10.69
CA SER A 140 -22.94 26.68 11.81
C SER A 140 -24.45 26.41 11.74
N ALA A 141 -24.87 25.18 12.07
CA ALA A 141 -26.18 24.94 12.68
C ALA A 141 -26.09 23.76 13.66
N ASP A 142 -26.28 24.07 14.93
CA ASP A 142 -26.61 23.14 16.01
C ASP A 142 -27.79 22.24 15.65
N THR A 143 -27.77 20.97 16.09
CA THR A 143 -28.96 20.35 16.72
C THR A 143 -28.60 19.06 17.47
N GLU A 144 -28.85 19.13 18.78
CA GLU A 144 -29.32 18.14 19.75
C GLU A 144 -29.09 16.63 19.56
N SER A 145 -28.55 16.08 20.66
CA SER A 145 -28.55 14.67 21.04
C SER A 145 -29.95 14.05 21.17
N VAL A 146 -30.12 12.82 20.69
CA VAL A 146 -31.04 11.86 21.31
C VAL A 146 -30.34 10.51 21.48
N LYS A 147 -30.27 10.10 22.75
CA LYS A 147 -29.88 8.79 23.24
C LYS A 147 -31.08 7.84 23.07
N ALA A 148 -30.86 6.66 22.49
CA ALA A 148 -31.77 5.53 22.66
C ALA A 148 -30.96 4.25 22.89
N GLU A 149 -31.18 3.65 24.05
CA GLU A 149 -30.62 2.38 24.50
C GLU A 149 -31.55 1.20 24.13
N VAL A 150 -31.00 -0.01 24.34
CA VAL A 150 -31.64 -1.33 24.55
C VAL A 150 -32.25 -1.99 23.30
N SER A 151 -32.16 -3.30 23.03
CA SER A 151 -31.86 -4.49 23.85
C SER A 151 -31.37 -5.67 22.99
N ALA A 152 -30.56 -6.53 23.59
CA ALA A 152 -30.22 -7.86 23.07
C ALA A 152 -31.42 -8.82 23.09
N SER A 153 -31.44 -9.77 22.13
CA SER A 153 -31.86 -11.15 22.39
C SER A 153 -31.25 -12.11 21.36
N SER A 154 -30.65 -13.16 21.88
CA SER A 154 -29.88 -14.22 21.23
C SER A 154 -30.70 -15.36 20.62
N SER A 155 -30.16 -16.00 19.57
CA SER A 155 -30.04 -17.46 19.39
C SER A 155 -29.20 -17.66 18.11
N GLY A 156 -28.06 -18.36 18.05
CA GLY A 156 -27.63 -19.54 18.78
C GLY A 156 -27.46 -20.67 17.77
N ALA A 157 -26.23 -20.91 17.32
CA ALA A 157 -25.73 -22.20 16.85
C ALA A 157 -24.21 -22.10 16.69
N GLU A 158 -23.50 -22.30 17.81
CA GLU A 158 -22.10 -22.71 17.81
C GLU A 158 -22.00 -24.04 17.04
N GLN A 159 -21.05 -24.13 16.13
CA GLN A 159 -20.58 -25.41 15.62
C GLN A 159 -19.07 -25.44 15.76
N GLU A 160 -18.62 -26.12 16.82
CA GLU A 160 -17.25 -26.60 16.99
C GLU A 160 -16.80 -27.31 15.71
N TYR A 161 -15.67 -26.89 15.15
CA TYR A 161 -14.81 -27.80 14.41
C TYR A 161 -13.54 -27.98 15.20
N GLY A 162 -13.31 -29.24 15.53
CA GLY A 162 -12.30 -29.70 16.44
C GLY A 162 -10.88 -29.53 15.91
N THR A 163 -10.00 -29.42 16.90
CA THR A 163 -8.60 -29.76 16.86
C THR A 163 -8.41 -31.18 16.32
N ASP A 164 -7.66 -31.28 15.23
CA ASP A 164 -6.80 -32.39 14.76
C ASP A 164 -6.54 -32.01 13.28
N GLU A 165 -5.32 -31.81 12.81
CA GLU A 165 -4.23 -32.77 12.82
C GLU A 165 -2.98 -32.03 12.32
N ALA A 166 -1.86 -32.20 13.01
CA ALA A 166 -0.56 -31.71 12.57
C ALA A 166 -0.27 -32.20 11.14
N ALA A 167 -0.39 -31.31 10.16
CA ALA A 167 -0.02 -31.58 8.78
C ALA A 167 1.51 -31.63 8.70
N SER A 168 2.03 -32.87 8.77
CA SER A 168 3.31 -33.35 8.26
C SER A 168 4.40 -32.28 8.09
N ALA A 169 5.15 -32.02 9.15
CA ALA A 169 6.48 -31.43 9.02
C ALA A 169 7.34 -32.40 8.19
N GLU A 170 7.45 -32.16 6.88
CA GLU A 170 8.60 -32.68 6.13
C GLU A 170 9.85 -32.25 6.90
N SER A 171 10.71 -33.19 7.22
CA SER A 171 11.88 -32.90 8.05
C SER A 171 12.80 -31.96 7.28
N ARG A 172 12.89 -30.69 7.72
CA ARG A 172 13.82 -29.69 7.20
C ARG A 172 15.25 -30.23 7.25
N ASP A 173 16.03 -29.97 6.20
CA ASP A 173 17.46 -30.23 6.20
C ASP A 173 18.17 -29.10 6.96
N THR A 174 18.61 -29.38 8.18
CA THR A 174 19.29 -28.41 9.04
C THR A 174 20.81 -28.44 8.88
N SER A 175 21.35 -29.04 7.80
CA SER A 175 22.80 -29.14 7.59
C SER A 175 23.44 -27.88 6.99
N GLY A 176 22.63 -26.99 6.41
CA GLY A 176 23.05 -25.72 5.83
C GLY A 176 23.34 -24.61 6.83
N THR A 177 23.52 -23.40 6.32
CA THR A 177 23.67 -22.20 7.16
C THR A 177 22.30 -21.75 7.66
N HIS A 178 22.21 -21.47 8.96
CA HIS A 178 20.98 -21.03 9.59
C HIS A 178 20.86 -19.50 9.56
N MET A 179 19.74 -19.01 9.04
CA MET A 179 19.30 -17.63 9.16
C MET A 179 18.01 -17.61 9.98
N GLU A 180 18.09 -16.98 11.15
CA GLU A 180 16.98 -16.77 12.07
C GLU A 180 16.52 -15.32 11.96
N MET A 181 15.22 -15.12 11.78
CA MET A 181 14.54 -13.84 11.84
C MET A 181 13.39 -13.93 12.86
N THR A 182 12.79 -12.80 13.21
CA THR A 182 11.72 -12.77 14.21
C THR A 182 10.51 -13.62 13.78
N LEU A 183 10.08 -13.50 12.52
CA LEU A 183 8.87 -14.17 12.00
C LEU A 183 9.12 -15.41 11.14
N TRP A 184 10.38 -15.77 10.89
CA TRP A 184 10.72 -16.98 10.12
C TRP A 184 12.19 -17.37 10.30
N ASP A 185 12.50 -18.62 9.99
CA ASP A 185 13.87 -19.13 9.93
C ASP A 185 14.09 -19.95 8.65
N ILE A 186 15.33 -20.07 8.21
CA ILE A 186 15.69 -20.89 7.06
C ILE A 186 17.08 -21.51 7.20
N TYR A 187 17.22 -22.75 6.72
CA TYR A 187 18.51 -23.39 6.52
C TYR A 187 18.84 -23.42 5.04
N TYR A 188 19.74 -22.55 4.60
CA TYR A 188 20.10 -22.45 3.18
C TYR A 188 21.35 -23.29 2.86
N PRO A 189 21.34 -24.03 1.72
CA PRO A 189 22.44 -24.92 1.35
C PRO A 189 23.67 -24.14 0.83
N GLU A 190 24.78 -24.86 0.67
CA GLU A 190 26.00 -24.30 0.06
C GLU A 190 25.71 -23.73 -1.34
N GLY A 191 26.29 -22.58 -1.67
CA GLY A 191 26.08 -21.86 -2.93
C GLY A 191 25.10 -20.69 -2.82
N TRP A 192 24.23 -20.69 -1.80
CA TRP A 192 23.42 -19.53 -1.46
C TRP A 192 24.18 -18.57 -0.54
N THR A 193 23.96 -17.28 -0.75
CA THR A 193 24.49 -16.20 0.06
C THR A 193 23.38 -15.24 0.46
N GLU A 194 23.43 -14.77 1.69
CA GLU A 194 22.60 -13.68 2.17
C GLU A 194 22.94 -12.36 1.46
N ASN A 195 21.91 -11.61 1.09
CA ASN A 195 22.04 -10.22 0.66
C ASN A 195 21.82 -9.31 1.90
N GLU A 196 22.93 -8.82 2.46
CA GLU A 196 22.94 -7.97 3.66
C GLU A 196 22.33 -6.58 3.42
N ASP A 197 22.23 -6.14 2.17
CA ASP A 197 21.65 -4.85 1.81
C ASP A 197 20.11 -4.91 1.68
N ASP A 198 19.53 -6.11 1.53
CA ASP A 198 18.08 -6.35 1.42
C ASP A 198 17.59 -7.29 2.53
N LYS A 199 17.63 -6.77 3.76
CA LYS A 199 17.22 -7.47 4.98
C LYS A 199 16.72 -6.49 6.05
N GLY A 200 15.71 -6.89 6.79
CA GLY A 200 15.22 -6.17 7.96
C GLY A 200 14.39 -7.06 8.87
N ASP A 201 14.45 -6.81 10.17
CA ASP A 201 13.80 -7.65 11.17
C ASP A 201 13.21 -6.83 12.31
N SER A 202 11.96 -7.10 12.64
CA SER A 202 11.16 -6.44 13.68
C SER A 202 10.06 -7.36 14.18
N GLU A 203 9.38 -6.96 15.25
CA GLU A 203 8.27 -7.74 15.84
C GLU A 203 7.07 -7.94 14.89
N THR A 204 6.87 -7.03 13.91
CA THR A 204 5.73 -7.10 12.98
C THR A 204 6.14 -7.29 11.52
N SER A 205 7.44 -7.32 11.21
CA SER A 205 7.91 -7.49 9.84
C SER A 205 9.33 -8.04 9.81
N SER A 206 9.51 -9.14 9.10
CA SER A 206 10.81 -9.78 8.85
C SER A 206 10.95 -10.02 7.35
N TYR A 207 11.98 -9.47 6.73
CA TYR A 207 12.31 -9.71 5.34
C TYR A 207 13.80 -9.94 5.14
N GLY A 208 14.12 -10.74 4.14
CA GLY A 208 15.50 -11.06 3.79
C GLY A 208 15.58 -11.70 2.41
N ARG A 209 16.74 -11.55 1.77
CA ARG A 209 17.01 -12.08 0.44
C ARG A 209 18.20 -13.03 0.43
N LEU A 210 18.02 -14.16 -0.24
CA LEU A 210 19.07 -15.14 -0.52
C LEU A 210 19.33 -15.17 -2.02
N GLU A 211 20.60 -15.22 -2.40
CA GLU A 211 21.06 -15.20 -3.78
C GLU A 211 21.95 -16.40 -4.07
N TYR A 212 21.69 -17.07 -5.19
CA TYR A 212 22.56 -18.11 -5.71
C TYR A 212 23.44 -17.51 -6.80
N LYS A 213 24.75 -17.47 -6.56
CA LYS A 213 25.71 -16.76 -7.42
C LYS A 213 26.66 -17.69 -8.13
N GLN A 214 27.01 -17.34 -9.38
CA GLN A 214 28.13 -17.94 -10.10
C GLN A 214 29.17 -16.84 -10.42
N GLY A 215 30.17 -16.69 -9.55
CA GLY A 215 31.05 -15.52 -9.59
C GLY A 215 30.34 -14.29 -9.06
N ASP A 216 30.29 -13.22 -9.86
CA ASP A 216 29.60 -11.96 -9.51
C ASP A 216 28.15 -11.90 -10.05
N GLU A 217 27.73 -12.89 -10.83
CA GLU A 217 26.39 -12.96 -11.42
C GLU A 217 25.40 -13.65 -10.48
N VAL A 218 24.25 -13.03 -10.24
CA VAL A 218 23.11 -13.61 -9.51
C VAL A 218 22.25 -14.39 -10.49
N LEU A 219 22.18 -15.71 -10.32
CA LEU A 219 21.37 -16.59 -11.18
C LEU A 219 19.96 -16.78 -10.63
N LEU A 220 19.84 -16.83 -9.31
CA LEU A 220 18.58 -16.93 -8.59
C LEU A 220 18.57 -15.95 -7.43
N SER A 221 17.43 -15.31 -7.20
CA SER A 221 17.19 -14.49 -6.02
C SER A 221 15.87 -14.88 -5.39
N VAL A 222 15.90 -15.18 -4.09
CA VAL A 222 14.72 -15.56 -3.31
C VAL A 222 14.55 -14.56 -2.18
N GLY A 223 13.50 -13.75 -2.29
CA GLY A 223 13.06 -12.85 -1.23
C GLY A 223 12.01 -13.54 -0.36
N ILE A 224 12.17 -13.46 0.96
CA ILE A 224 11.25 -14.01 1.95
C ILE A 224 10.77 -12.84 2.80
N THR A 225 9.45 -12.74 2.99
CA THR A 225 8.83 -11.72 3.82
C THR A 225 7.72 -12.34 4.65
N ALA A 226 7.63 -11.95 5.92
CA ALA A 226 6.48 -12.15 6.76
C ALA A 226 6.13 -10.82 7.43
N THR A 227 4.85 -10.47 7.44
CA THR A 227 4.36 -9.20 7.98
C THR A 227 3.07 -9.44 8.77
N VAL A 228 3.03 -8.95 10.00
CA VAL A 228 1.83 -8.95 10.84
C VAL A 228 1.00 -7.73 10.46
N GLU A 229 -0.13 -7.94 9.81
CA GLU A 229 -0.96 -6.90 9.19
C GLU A 229 -2.43 -7.33 9.02
N ASP A 230 -3.28 -6.38 8.68
CA ASP A 230 -4.66 -6.70 8.28
C ASP A 230 -4.72 -7.38 6.89
N CYS A 231 -5.92 -7.75 6.46
CA CYS A 231 -6.14 -8.53 5.24
C CYS A 231 -6.00 -7.74 3.93
N GLY A 232 -5.76 -6.42 3.99
CA GLY A 232 -5.67 -5.56 2.81
C GLY A 232 -4.61 -6.05 1.84
N GLY A 233 -3.34 -6.11 2.26
CA GLY A 233 -2.22 -6.48 1.37
C GLY A 233 -2.38 -7.85 0.71
N TYR A 234 -2.88 -8.85 1.44
CA TYR A 234 -3.17 -10.17 0.88
C TYR A 234 -4.31 -10.12 -0.15
N ARG A 235 -5.41 -9.42 0.15
CA ARG A 235 -6.56 -9.30 -0.76
C ARG A 235 -6.23 -8.52 -2.03
N ASP A 236 -5.43 -7.46 -1.89
CA ASP A 236 -4.94 -6.66 -3.02
C ASP A 236 -4.06 -7.50 -3.94
N PHE A 237 -3.19 -8.36 -3.36
CA PHE A 237 -2.41 -9.30 -4.15
C PHE A 237 -3.27 -10.29 -4.93
N LEU A 238 -4.30 -10.88 -4.30
CA LEU A 238 -5.21 -11.81 -4.98
C LEU A 238 -5.84 -11.12 -6.20
N HIS A 239 -6.36 -9.91 -6.00
CA HIS A 239 -6.96 -9.12 -7.07
C HIS A 239 -5.96 -8.78 -8.18
N ALA A 240 -4.79 -8.22 -7.83
CA ALA A 240 -3.76 -7.82 -8.79
C ALA A 240 -3.20 -9.03 -9.58
N SER A 241 -3.22 -10.21 -8.98
CA SER A 241 -2.81 -11.47 -9.61
C SER A 241 -3.92 -12.14 -10.43
N GLY A 242 -5.13 -11.56 -10.46
CA GLY A 242 -6.29 -12.16 -11.15
C GLY A 242 -6.79 -13.45 -10.49
N ILE A 243 -6.47 -13.67 -9.21
CA ILE A 243 -6.91 -14.83 -8.43
C ILE A 243 -8.31 -14.54 -7.88
N ASP A 244 -9.27 -15.40 -8.23
CA ASP A 244 -10.63 -15.30 -7.72
C ASP A 244 -10.67 -15.68 -6.23
N ALA A 245 -10.85 -14.67 -5.38
CA ALA A 245 -10.90 -14.84 -3.94
C ALA A 245 -12.12 -15.68 -3.48
N HIS A 246 -13.24 -15.62 -4.19
CA HIS A 246 -14.40 -16.46 -3.87
C HIS A 246 -14.07 -17.92 -4.20
N ALA A 247 -13.46 -18.16 -5.36
CA ALA A 247 -13.01 -19.50 -5.74
C ALA A 247 -11.97 -20.07 -4.76
N LEU A 248 -11.11 -19.23 -4.19
CA LEU A 248 -10.12 -19.60 -3.19
C LEU A 248 -10.75 -19.95 -1.84
N VAL A 249 -11.60 -19.06 -1.32
CA VAL A 249 -12.07 -19.12 0.07
C VAL A 249 -13.34 -19.97 0.21
N VAL A 250 -14.29 -19.80 -0.70
CA VAL A 250 -15.61 -20.44 -0.64
C VAL A 250 -15.58 -21.76 -1.39
N ASP A 251 -15.18 -21.74 -2.66
CA ASP A 251 -15.22 -22.93 -3.53
C ASP A 251 -14.02 -23.86 -3.29
N LYS A 252 -12.94 -23.32 -2.71
CA LYS A 252 -11.66 -24.02 -2.43
C LYS A 252 -11.08 -24.70 -3.67
N SER A 253 -11.20 -24.04 -4.82
CA SER A 253 -10.80 -24.59 -6.13
C SER A 253 -9.52 -23.97 -6.69
N VAL A 254 -8.93 -22.98 -6.01
CA VAL A 254 -7.63 -22.41 -6.36
C VAL A 254 -6.53 -23.29 -5.77
N GLU A 255 -5.58 -23.71 -6.60
CA GLU A 255 -4.42 -24.49 -6.17
C GLU A 255 -3.52 -23.68 -5.24
N GLN A 256 -2.99 -24.34 -4.22
CA GLN A 256 -2.11 -23.75 -3.22
C GLN A 256 -0.95 -24.69 -2.95
N GLU A 257 0.21 -24.11 -2.68
CA GLU A 257 1.41 -24.82 -2.29
C GLU A 257 1.73 -24.52 -0.83
N ASN A 258 2.20 -25.53 -0.08
CA ASN A 258 2.60 -25.31 1.30
C ASN A 258 4.04 -24.79 1.33
N ILE A 259 4.20 -23.53 1.73
CA ILE A 259 5.48 -22.85 1.83
C ILE A 259 5.72 -22.49 3.29
N GLY A 260 6.74 -23.10 3.89
CA GLY A 260 7.10 -22.82 5.28
C GLY A 260 6.01 -23.09 6.32
N GLY A 261 5.05 -23.97 6.01
CA GLY A 261 3.90 -24.28 6.87
C GLY A 261 2.62 -23.50 6.52
N VAL A 262 2.67 -22.61 5.53
CA VAL A 262 1.53 -21.78 5.12
C VAL A 262 1.04 -22.20 3.73
N PRO A 263 -0.28 -22.41 3.54
CA PRO A 263 -0.83 -22.57 2.20
C PRO A 263 -0.76 -21.24 1.46
N CYS A 264 -0.02 -21.23 0.35
CA CYS A 264 0.22 -20.06 -0.47
C CYS A 264 -0.38 -20.26 -1.86
N VAL A 265 -1.05 -19.23 -2.36
CA VAL A 265 -1.38 -19.15 -3.79
C VAL A 265 -0.13 -18.74 -4.58
N VAL A 266 -0.10 -19.11 -5.86
CA VAL A 266 1.03 -18.86 -6.76
C VAL A 266 0.63 -17.86 -7.83
N SER A 267 1.50 -16.87 -8.10
CA SER A 267 1.31 -15.89 -9.16
C SER A 267 2.63 -15.69 -9.92
N GLU A 268 2.56 -15.70 -11.25
CA GLU A 268 3.67 -15.35 -12.14
C GLU A 268 3.45 -13.95 -12.69
N THR A 269 4.40 -13.05 -12.42
CA THR A 269 4.36 -11.66 -12.90
C THR A 269 5.67 -11.31 -13.60
N THR A 270 5.75 -10.11 -14.18
CA THR A 270 6.99 -9.58 -14.74
C THR A 270 7.36 -8.32 -13.99
N SER A 271 8.57 -8.27 -13.43
CA SER A 271 9.15 -7.10 -12.78
C SER A 271 10.45 -6.72 -13.48
N TRP A 272 10.58 -5.46 -13.89
CA TRP A 272 11.75 -4.98 -14.65
C TRP A 272 12.09 -5.79 -15.92
N GLY A 273 11.08 -6.43 -16.52
CA GLY A 273 11.25 -7.30 -17.69
C GLY A 273 11.69 -8.73 -17.37
N GLU A 274 11.87 -9.07 -16.09
CA GLU A 274 12.19 -10.41 -15.63
C GLU A 274 10.97 -11.10 -15.02
N PRO A 275 10.76 -12.41 -15.29
CA PRO A 275 9.69 -13.17 -14.67
C PRO A 275 9.96 -13.31 -13.17
N VAL A 276 8.89 -13.15 -12.38
CA VAL A 276 8.90 -13.33 -10.92
C VAL A 276 7.81 -14.30 -10.54
N LEU A 277 8.19 -15.42 -9.92
CA LEU A 277 7.26 -16.35 -9.29
C LEU A 277 7.04 -15.90 -7.85
N THR A 278 5.79 -15.69 -7.45
CA THR A 278 5.43 -15.26 -6.10
C THR A 278 4.49 -16.27 -5.45
N TYR A 279 4.89 -16.79 -4.30
CA TYR A 279 4.02 -17.47 -3.35
C TYR A 279 3.54 -16.46 -2.33
N MET A 280 2.23 -16.37 -2.11
CA MET A 280 1.67 -15.50 -1.06
C MET A 280 0.59 -16.23 -0.28
N GLY A 281 0.71 -16.20 1.04
CA GLY A 281 -0.21 -16.87 1.96
C GLY A 281 -0.60 -15.97 3.11
N ARG A 282 -1.69 -16.33 3.79
CA ARG A 282 -2.17 -15.63 4.98
C ARG A 282 -2.53 -16.63 6.05
N ASP A 283 -1.92 -16.48 7.23
CA ASP A 283 -2.38 -17.13 8.45
C ASP A 283 -3.30 -16.18 9.21
N VAL A 284 -4.58 -16.54 9.29
CA VAL A 284 -5.61 -15.66 9.88
C VAL A 284 -5.42 -15.55 11.39
N GLY A 285 -5.10 -16.64 12.09
CA GLY A 285 -4.99 -16.65 13.56
C GLY A 285 -3.85 -15.77 14.06
N SER A 286 -2.70 -15.80 13.37
CA SER A 286 -1.57 -14.92 13.68
C SER A 286 -1.67 -13.53 13.05
N GLY A 287 -2.60 -13.32 12.11
CA GLY A 287 -2.70 -12.06 11.35
C GLY A 287 -1.45 -11.81 10.49
N THR A 288 -0.80 -12.86 10.00
CA THR A 288 0.46 -12.75 9.26
C THR A 288 0.27 -13.06 7.79
N THR A 289 0.67 -12.12 6.94
CA THR A 289 0.86 -12.35 5.51
C THR A 289 2.30 -12.79 5.26
N VAL A 290 2.47 -13.87 4.50
CA VAL A 290 3.79 -14.38 4.10
C VAL A 290 3.93 -14.28 2.60
N LYS A 291 5.15 -13.98 2.13
CA LYS A 291 5.48 -13.85 0.72
C LYS A 291 6.86 -14.44 0.44
N VAL A 292 6.96 -15.28 -0.58
CA VAL A 292 8.23 -15.74 -1.15
C VAL A 292 8.24 -15.39 -2.63
N SER A 293 9.20 -14.57 -3.06
CA SER A 293 9.36 -14.18 -4.46
C SER A 293 10.67 -14.68 -5.03
N ILE A 294 10.63 -15.29 -6.20
CA ILE A 294 11.81 -15.85 -6.88
C ILE A 294 12.01 -15.12 -8.21
N THR A 295 13.21 -14.63 -8.45
CA THR A 295 13.67 -14.18 -9.77
C THR A 295 14.76 -15.10 -10.31
N GLY A 296 14.82 -15.23 -11.64
CA GLY A 296 15.67 -16.21 -12.34
C GLY A 296 14.90 -17.45 -12.79
N GLU A 297 15.60 -18.56 -13.00
CA GLU A 297 14.99 -19.85 -13.40
C GLU A 297 14.35 -20.54 -12.18
N TYR A 298 13.12 -20.17 -11.84
CA TYR A 298 12.43 -20.70 -10.66
C TYR A 298 12.12 -22.20 -10.72
N SER A 299 12.28 -22.87 -11.88
CA SER A 299 12.23 -24.33 -11.99
C SER A 299 13.56 -25.03 -11.61
N ASP A 300 14.58 -24.25 -11.24
CA ASP A 300 15.88 -24.77 -10.82
C ASP A 300 15.75 -25.58 -9.51
N PRO A 301 16.27 -26.82 -9.45
CA PRO A 301 16.22 -27.67 -8.26
C PRO A 301 16.83 -27.05 -6.99
N GLU A 302 17.71 -26.05 -7.10
CA GLU A 302 18.25 -25.34 -5.93
C GLU A 302 17.18 -24.50 -5.22
N VAL A 303 16.17 -24.02 -5.93
CA VAL A 303 15.02 -23.29 -5.34
C VAL A 303 14.22 -24.22 -4.44
N ASP A 304 13.86 -25.41 -4.93
CA ASP A 304 13.11 -26.41 -4.15
C ASP A 304 13.86 -26.84 -2.89
N LYS A 305 15.18 -27.03 -2.99
CA LYS A 305 16.02 -27.37 -1.84
C LYS A 305 16.02 -26.28 -0.79
N LEU A 306 16.04 -25.01 -1.22
CA LEU A 306 16.03 -23.88 -0.33
C LEU A 306 14.67 -23.73 0.37
N ILE A 307 13.58 -23.66 -0.40
CA ILE A 307 12.25 -23.32 0.12
C ILE A 307 11.71 -24.39 1.06
N LYS A 308 12.05 -25.67 0.85
CA LYS A 308 11.70 -26.76 1.79
C LYS A 308 12.27 -26.59 3.19
N ASN A 309 13.31 -25.79 3.34
CA ASN A 309 13.96 -25.53 4.61
C ASN A 309 13.49 -24.22 5.26
N LEU A 310 12.51 -23.52 4.70
CA LEU A 310 11.87 -22.36 5.30
C LEU A 310 10.85 -22.81 6.36
N ALA A 311 10.71 -22.06 7.45
CA ALA A 311 9.53 -22.14 8.31
C ALA A 311 9.13 -20.75 8.81
N PHE A 312 7.83 -20.50 8.90
CA PHE A 312 7.28 -19.28 9.49
C PHE A 312 6.94 -19.47 10.97
N HIS A 313 7.17 -18.43 11.76
CA HIS A 313 6.80 -18.37 13.17
C HIS A 313 5.44 -17.68 13.30
N LEU A 314 4.39 -18.48 13.44
CA LEU A 314 3.00 -18.01 13.45
C LEU A 314 2.42 -18.18 14.86
N GLU A 315 2.46 -17.11 15.66
CA GLU A 315 1.81 -17.10 16.96
C GLU A 315 0.34 -16.72 16.78
N ASP A 316 -0.58 -17.64 17.06
CA ASP A 316 -2.01 -17.36 17.05
C ASP A 316 -2.36 -16.33 18.13
N THR A 317 -2.80 -15.16 17.71
CA THR A 317 -3.19 -14.04 18.57
C THR A 317 -4.71 -13.92 18.72
N GLY A 318 -5.47 -14.80 18.08
CA GLY A 318 -6.93 -14.69 17.93
C GLY A 318 -7.33 -13.59 16.95
N ASN A 319 -6.49 -13.30 15.95
CA ASN A 319 -6.84 -12.35 14.90
C ASN A 319 -8.01 -12.87 14.05
N GLU A 320 -8.90 -11.96 13.67
CA GLU A 320 -9.99 -12.20 12.72
C GLU A 320 -9.88 -11.19 11.58
N ASP A 321 -9.93 -11.67 10.35
CA ASP A 321 -9.97 -10.80 9.19
C ASP A 321 -11.33 -10.10 9.10
N TYR A 322 -11.33 -8.87 8.55
CA TYR A 322 -12.59 -8.22 8.19
C TYR A 322 -13.39 -9.11 7.23
N PRO A 323 -14.74 -9.07 7.25
CA PRO A 323 -15.55 -9.91 6.39
C PRO A 323 -15.17 -9.80 4.91
N TRP A 324 -15.32 -10.89 4.17
CA TRP A 324 -15.28 -10.83 2.72
C TRP A 324 -16.49 -10.06 2.20
N PRO A 325 -16.41 -9.45 1.01
CA PRO A 325 -17.51 -8.66 0.49
C PRO A 325 -18.84 -9.43 0.34
N TRP A 326 -18.79 -10.74 0.04
CA TRP A 326 -19.99 -11.60 -0.05
C TRP A 326 -20.55 -12.02 1.31
N GLU A 327 -19.83 -11.79 2.40
CA GLU A 327 -20.30 -12.00 3.78
C GLU A 327 -20.96 -10.73 4.34
N GLY A 328 -20.82 -9.60 3.65
CA GLY A 328 -21.42 -8.32 4.02
C GLY A 328 -22.92 -8.25 3.75
N GLU A 329 -23.59 -7.31 4.42
CA GLU A 329 -24.97 -6.96 4.10
C GLU A 329 -25.00 -6.06 2.86
N ALA A 330 -25.79 -6.43 1.86
CA ALA A 330 -25.98 -5.60 0.68
C ALA A 330 -26.57 -4.24 1.07
N PHE A 331 -25.93 -3.16 0.61
CA PHE A 331 -26.46 -1.82 0.83
C PHE A 331 -27.85 -1.68 0.20
N SER A 332 -28.80 -1.13 0.96
CA SER A 332 -30.12 -0.74 0.45
C SER A 332 -30.51 0.64 0.96
N THR A 333 -31.28 1.36 0.15
CA THR A 333 -31.83 2.68 0.50
C THR A 333 -33.24 2.81 -0.08
N ASP A 334 -33.97 3.84 0.35
CA ASP A 334 -35.26 4.17 -0.24
C ASP A 334 -35.10 4.39 -1.76
N SER A 335 -36.05 3.87 -2.54
CA SER A 335 -36.00 3.95 -4.00
C SER A 335 -36.06 5.39 -4.51
N GLU A 336 -36.57 6.33 -3.72
CA GLU A 336 -36.71 7.73 -4.10
C GLU A 336 -36.28 8.66 -2.96
N HIS A 337 -35.44 9.64 -3.28
CA HIS A 337 -35.01 10.70 -2.38
C HIS A 337 -35.34 12.05 -2.99
N SER A 338 -36.23 12.81 -2.36
CA SER A 338 -36.60 14.16 -2.82
C SER A 338 -36.08 15.24 -1.87
N LYS A 339 -35.46 16.27 -2.43
CA LYS A 339 -35.03 17.46 -1.66
C LYS A 339 -35.35 18.74 -2.43
N MET A 340 -35.89 19.73 -1.71
CA MET A 340 -36.08 21.08 -2.23
C MET A 340 -34.76 21.83 -2.21
N ILE A 341 -34.35 22.37 -3.37
CA ILE A 341 -33.23 23.29 -3.51
C ILE A 341 -33.77 24.58 -4.12
N ALA A 342 -33.76 25.66 -3.34
CA ALA A 342 -34.44 26.92 -3.66
C ALA A 342 -35.94 26.70 -4.01
N ASP A 343 -36.33 26.90 -5.27
CA ASP A 343 -37.69 26.74 -5.79
C ASP A 343 -37.90 25.46 -6.60
N THR A 344 -36.87 24.61 -6.70
CA THR A 344 -36.90 23.37 -7.50
C THR A 344 -36.82 22.14 -6.60
N THR A 345 -37.69 21.16 -6.84
CA THR A 345 -37.59 19.83 -6.22
C THR A 345 -36.68 18.95 -7.07
N ILE A 346 -35.59 18.44 -6.48
CA ILE A 346 -34.79 17.39 -7.08
C ILE A 346 -35.24 16.06 -6.49
N THR A 347 -35.57 15.10 -7.36
CA THR A 347 -35.86 13.72 -6.96
C THR A 347 -34.82 12.80 -7.59
N ALA A 348 -34.08 12.09 -6.75
CA ALA A 348 -33.16 11.05 -7.17
C ALA A 348 -33.86 9.69 -6.99
N VAL A 349 -33.83 8.86 -8.03
CA VAL A 349 -34.32 7.48 -7.96
C VAL A 349 -33.12 6.55 -7.86
N TRP A 350 -33.05 5.77 -6.79
CA TRP A 350 -32.02 4.74 -6.65
C TRP A 350 -32.41 3.53 -7.50
N VAL A 351 -31.52 3.15 -8.40
CA VAL A 351 -31.65 1.93 -9.20
C VAL A 351 -30.76 0.87 -8.56
N PRO A 352 -31.32 -0.17 -7.92
CA PRO A 352 -30.51 -1.25 -7.36
C PRO A 352 -29.82 -2.03 -8.49
N PHE A 353 -28.63 -2.56 -8.20
CA PHE A 353 -27.97 -3.50 -9.08
C PHE A 353 -28.72 -4.85 -9.07
N GLU A 354 -28.79 -5.53 -10.23
CA GLU A 354 -29.38 -6.87 -10.33
C GLU A 354 -28.51 -7.92 -9.61
N GLU A 355 -27.19 -7.72 -9.61
CA GLU A 355 -26.20 -8.55 -8.92
C GLU A 355 -25.30 -7.67 -8.04
N PRO A 356 -24.83 -8.17 -6.87
CA PRO A 356 -23.87 -7.45 -6.05
C PRO A 356 -22.61 -7.12 -6.86
N LEU A 357 -22.19 -5.85 -6.80
CA LEU A 357 -21.04 -5.36 -7.52
C LEU A 357 -19.89 -5.17 -6.52
N LEU A 358 -18.79 -5.90 -6.73
CA LEU A 358 -17.58 -5.79 -5.92
C LEU A 358 -16.77 -4.58 -6.39
N ALA A 359 -16.82 -3.48 -5.63
CA ALA A 359 -15.93 -2.35 -5.84
C ALA A 359 -14.61 -2.62 -5.10
N TYR A 360 -13.59 -3.07 -5.82
CA TYR A 360 -12.22 -3.18 -5.30
C TYR A 360 -11.54 -1.81 -5.15
N ASP A 361 -12.03 -0.82 -5.89
CA ASP A 361 -11.58 0.56 -5.81
C ASP A 361 -12.77 1.43 -5.42
N ILE A 362 -12.67 2.06 -4.25
CA ILE A 362 -13.65 3.01 -3.73
C ILE A 362 -13.29 4.46 -4.07
N PHE A 363 -12.18 4.69 -4.77
CA PHE A 363 -11.55 5.98 -5.01
C PHE A 363 -11.50 6.39 -6.49
N SER A 364 -11.43 5.43 -7.43
CA SER A 364 -11.46 5.72 -8.89
C SER A 364 -12.86 5.76 -9.51
N GLY A 365 -13.90 5.82 -8.67
CA GLY A 365 -15.28 5.94 -9.14
C GLY A 365 -15.51 7.24 -9.91
N ARG A 366 -15.68 7.19 -11.22
CA ARG A 366 -16.00 8.39 -12.02
C ARG A 366 -17.50 8.55 -12.13
N ILE A 367 -18.01 9.76 -11.90
CA ILE A 367 -19.41 10.05 -12.15
C ILE A 367 -19.56 10.61 -13.57
N VAL A 368 -20.35 9.94 -14.41
CA VAL A 368 -20.70 10.43 -15.74
C VAL A 368 -22.18 10.71 -15.84
N SER A 369 -22.53 11.90 -16.32
CA SER A 369 -23.91 12.25 -16.64
C SER A 369 -24.21 11.94 -18.12
N VAL A 370 -25.26 11.17 -18.37
CA VAL A 370 -25.81 10.98 -19.73
C VAL A 370 -27.32 11.27 -19.67
N GLY A 371 -27.73 12.39 -20.26
CA GLY A 371 -29.12 12.84 -20.23
C GLY A 371 -29.57 13.20 -18.81
N GLU A 372 -30.64 12.56 -18.33
CA GLU A 372 -31.19 12.72 -16.98
C GLU A 372 -30.62 11.72 -15.96
N SER A 373 -29.60 10.96 -16.35
CA SER A 373 -29.01 9.89 -15.53
C SER A 373 -27.57 10.20 -15.14
N LEU A 374 -27.22 9.88 -13.89
CA LEU A 374 -25.85 9.85 -13.37
C LEU A 374 -25.43 8.39 -13.22
N TYR A 375 -24.24 8.07 -13.72
CA TYR A 375 -23.62 6.74 -13.63
C TYR A 375 -22.36 6.85 -12.80
N VAL A 376 -22.18 5.94 -11.85
CA VAL A 376 -20.88 5.71 -11.20
C VAL A 376 -20.17 4.65 -12.02
N LEU A 377 -19.14 5.06 -12.75
CA LEU A 377 -18.23 4.16 -13.45
C LEU A 377 -17.19 3.69 -12.45
N LEU A 378 -17.06 2.38 -12.29
CA LEU A 378 -15.87 1.81 -11.68
C LEU A 378 -14.81 1.68 -12.79
N ASP A 379 -13.59 2.14 -12.53
CA ASP A 379 -12.46 1.99 -13.46
C ASP A 379 -11.93 0.53 -13.52
N ASN A 380 -12.61 -0.41 -12.88
CA ASN A 380 -12.14 -1.77 -12.63
C ASN A 380 -12.72 -2.84 -13.57
N VAL A 381 -12.71 -2.62 -14.90
CA VAL A 381 -13.05 -3.69 -15.87
C VAL A 381 -11.84 -4.11 -16.68
#